data_AF-A0A945U5P7-F1
#
_entry.id   AF-A0A945U5P7-F1
#
_cell.length_a   1.000
_cell.length_b   1.000
_cell.length_c   1.000
_cell.angle_alpha   90.00
_cell.angle_beta   90.00
_cell.angle_gamma   90.00
#
_symmetry.space_group_name_H-M   'P 1'
#
loop_
_entity.id
_entity.type
_entity.pdbx_description
1 polymer ?
#
loop_
_entity_poly.entity_id
_entity_poly.type
_entity_poly.pdbx_seq_one_letter_code
_entity_poly.pdbx_strand_id
1 'polypeptide(L)'
;LAIKNELSGTMRQFGFDFIKALVTDIDPDAKVKHSMNEINAAKRMKEAAKEEAEAAKIRVVAAAEADMESKRLAGEGIAQQRIAIANGLKESVEEVKLAMEEHVTSQDVMNMLFMTQHYETVSKLGENTSTIFMPYSPDNVGDLQMQIQSSLLAVDGMKKNTKKS
;
A
#
# COMPACT_ATOMS: atom_id res chain seq x y z
N LEU A 1 53.14 -22.62 -19.32
CA LEU A 1 54.10 -22.49 -20.44
C LEU A 1 55.53 -22.92 -20.08
N ALA A 2 55.91 -22.93 -18.80
CA ALA A 2 57.26 -23.27 -18.36
C ALA A 2 57.76 -24.65 -18.85
N ILE A 3 56.93 -25.69 -18.71
CA ILE A 3 57.30 -27.09 -19.03
C ILE A 3 57.60 -27.29 -20.53
N LYS A 4 56.84 -26.66 -21.44
CA LYS A 4 57.10 -26.75 -22.89
C LYS A 4 58.45 -26.11 -23.23
N ASN A 5 58.73 -24.93 -22.70
CA ASN A 5 59.95 -24.20 -23.03
C ASN A 5 61.22 -24.93 -22.57
N GLU A 6 61.18 -25.56 -21.40
CA GLU A 6 62.29 -26.34 -20.85
C GLU A 6 62.55 -27.61 -21.68
N LEU A 7 61.50 -28.38 -22.01
CA LEU A 7 61.64 -29.64 -22.73
C LEU A 7 61.92 -29.46 -24.24
N SER A 8 61.39 -28.40 -24.86
CA SER A 8 61.62 -28.07 -26.28
C SER A 8 63.06 -27.63 -26.58
N GLY A 9 63.84 -27.20 -25.58
CA GLY A 9 65.25 -26.84 -25.75
C GLY A 9 66.13 -28.08 -25.85
N THR A 10 66.02 -28.98 -24.86
CA THR A 10 66.86 -30.19 -24.76
C THR A 10 66.61 -31.18 -25.89
N MET A 11 65.36 -31.29 -26.36
CA MET A 11 64.97 -32.31 -27.34
C MET A 11 65.16 -31.88 -28.80
N ARG A 12 65.30 -30.58 -29.05
CA ARG A 12 65.72 -30.06 -30.37
C ARG A 12 67.15 -30.52 -30.73
N GLN A 13 68.02 -30.73 -29.75
CA GLN A 13 69.36 -31.29 -29.97
C GLN A 13 69.33 -32.74 -30.51
N PHE A 14 68.23 -33.46 -30.28
CA PHE A 14 68.00 -34.81 -30.78
C PHE A 14 67.12 -34.84 -32.04
N GLY A 15 66.80 -33.68 -32.63
CA GLY A 15 66.04 -33.58 -33.88
C GLY A 15 64.51 -33.67 -33.72
N PHE A 16 63.98 -33.62 -32.49
CA PHE A 16 62.53 -33.65 -32.22
C PHE A 16 61.99 -32.23 -31.93
N ASP A 17 60.83 -31.90 -32.51
CA ASP A 17 60.11 -30.64 -32.25
C ASP A 17 58.74 -30.90 -31.60
N PHE A 18 58.47 -30.24 -30.47
CA PHE A 18 57.24 -30.45 -29.69
C PHE A 18 56.19 -29.38 -29.99
N ILE A 19 55.11 -29.79 -30.64
CA ILE A 19 54.01 -28.89 -31.05
C ILE A 19 53.19 -28.44 -29.82
N LYS A 20 52.82 -29.37 -28.92
CA LYS A 20 51.98 -29.07 -27.75
C LYS A 20 52.28 -30.02 -26.59
N ALA A 21 52.39 -29.46 -25.37
CA ALA A 21 52.38 -30.23 -24.14
C ALA A 21 50.97 -30.10 -23.52
N LEU A 22 50.25 -31.20 -23.37
CA LEU A 22 49.00 -31.24 -22.63
C LEU A 22 49.28 -31.78 -21.22
N VAL A 23 48.81 -31.06 -20.21
CA VAL A 23 48.71 -31.64 -18.87
C VAL A 23 47.47 -32.51 -18.87
N THR A 24 47.66 -33.82 -18.73
CA THR A 24 46.60 -34.82 -18.89
C THR A 24 45.81 -35.06 -17.61
N ASP A 25 46.46 -34.93 -16.44
CA ASP A 25 45.75 -35.00 -15.16
C ASP A 25 46.56 -34.32 -14.05
N ILE A 26 45.87 -33.68 -13.11
CA ILE A 26 46.46 -33.14 -11.87
C ILE A 26 45.55 -33.63 -10.75
N ASP A 27 46.03 -34.58 -9.94
CA ASP A 27 45.28 -35.05 -8.79
C ASP A 27 45.87 -34.46 -7.51
N PRO A 28 45.25 -33.41 -6.92
CA PRO A 28 45.68 -32.86 -5.65
C PRO A 28 45.36 -33.84 -4.52
N ASP A 29 46.07 -33.68 -3.40
CA ASP A 29 45.81 -34.47 -2.19
C ASP A 29 44.32 -34.43 -1.80
N ALA A 30 43.79 -35.58 -1.38
CA ALA A 30 42.37 -35.74 -1.03
C ALA A 30 41.90 -34.71 0.01
N LYS A 31 42.77 -34.32 0.96
CA LYS A 31 42.47 -33.31 1.97
C LYS A 31 42.33 -31.91 1.36
N VAL A 32 43.15 -31.59 0.36
CA VAL A 32 43.11 -30.30 -0.36
C VAL A 32 41.88 -30.24 -1.25
N LYS A 33 41.55 -31.33 -1.96
CA LYS A 33 40.35 -31.42 -2.80
C LYS A 33 39.07 -31.23 -1.98
N HIS A 34 38.97 -31.87 -0.82
CA HIS A 34 37.83 -31.69 0.08
C HIS A 34 37.73 -30.25 0.61
N SER A 35 38.83 -29.70 1.13
CA SER A 35 38.88 -28.33 1.65
C SER A 35 38.53 -27.29 0.59
N MET A 36 39.03 -27.44 -0.64
CA MET A 36 38.69 -26.55 -1.76
C MET A 36 37.22 -26.64 -2.13
N ASN A 37 36.63 -27.85 -2.13
CA ASN A 37 35.21 -28.04 -2.40
C ASN A 37 34.34 -27.37 -1.33
N GLU A 38 34.69 -27.52 -0.05
CA GLU A 38 33.97 -26.87 1.05
C GLU A 38 34.05 -25.34 0.98
N ILE A 39 35.22 -24.78 0.68
CA ILE A 39 35.39 -23.33 0.52
C ILE A 39 34.53 -22.81 -0.65
N ASN A 40 34.52 -23.52 -1.77
CA ASN A 40 33.71 -23.14 -2.93
C ASN A 40 32.21 -23.28 -2.65
N ALA A 41 31.80 -24.34 -1.95
CA ALA A 41 30.42 -24.54 -1.53
C ALA A 41 29.97 -23.43 -0.57
N ALA A 42 30.76 -23.12 0.46
CA ALA A 42 30.47 -22.04 1.40
C ALA A 42 30.39 -20.67 0.72
N LYS A 43 31.30 -20.37 -0.22
CA LYS A 43 31.28 -19.13 -0.99
C LYS A 43 30.01 -19.01 -1.84
N ARG A 44 29.63 -20.09 -2.54
CA ARG A 44 28.37 -20.14 -3.32
C ARG A 44 27.13 -20.02 -2.44
N MET A 45 27.12 -20.70 -1.29
CA MET A 45 26.01 -20.60 -0.33
C MET A 45 25.88 -19.17 0.22
N LYS A 46 26.99 -18.51 0.55
CA LYS A 46 26.99 -17.12 1.01
C LYS A 46 26.45 -16.16 -0.05
N GLU A 47 26.82 -16.36 -1.30
CA GLU A 47 26.32 -15.57 -2.43
C GLU A 47 24.82 -15.81 -2.62
N ALA A 48 24.38 -17.06 -2.66
CA ALA A 48 22.97 -17.42 -2.77
C ALA A 48 22.13 -16.83 -1.62
N ALA A 49 22.62 -16.89 -0.38
CA ALA A 49 21.93 -16.31 0.79
C ALA A 49 21.82 -14.78 0.70
N LYS A 50 22.83 -14.10 0.14
CA LYS A 50 22.79 -12.65 -0.07
C LYS A 50 21.72 -12.28 -1.11
N GLU A 51 21.71 -12.99 -2.24
CA GLU A 51 20.71 -12.80 -3.30
C GLU A 51 19.28 -13.09 -2.78
N GLU A 52 19.11 -14.15 -1.99
CA GLU A 52 17.80 -14.49 -1.40
C GLU A 52 17.33 -13.42 -0.40
N ALA A 53 18.22 -12.90 0.44
CA ALA A 53 17.92 -11.82 1.37
C ALA A 53 17.54 -10.52 0.65
N GLU A 54 18.25 -10.17 -0.43
CA GLU A 54 17.93 -9.01 -1.27
C GLU A 54 16.58 -9.19 -1.96
N ALA A 55 16.30 -10.37 -2.52
CA ALA A 55 15.02 -10.69 -3.13
C ALA A 55 13.86 -10.62 -2.11
N ALA A 56 14.08 -11.08 -0.88
CA ALA A 56 13.11 -10.97 0.21
C ALA A 56 12.84 -9.50 0.57
N LYS A 57 13.89 -8.68 0.66
CA LYS A 57 13.75 -7.23 0.92
C LYS A 57 12.93 -6.56 -0.19
N ILE A 58 13.25 -6.84 -1.46
CA ILE A 58 12.53 -6.28 -2.60
C ILE A 58 11.04 -6.66 -2.53
N ARG A 59 10.73 -7.94 -2.25
CA ARG A 59 9.33 -8.40 -2.11
C ARG A 59 8.57 -7.65 -1.02
N VAL A 60 9.18 -7.46 0.16
CA VAL A 60 8.54 -6.78 1.28
C VAL A 60 8.32 -5.30 0.97
N VAL A 61 9.31 -4.62 0.40
CA VAL A 61 9.20 -3.20 0.03
C VAL A 61 8.14 -3.00 -1.06
N ALA A 62 8.15 -3.82 -2.11
CA ALA A 62 7.16 -3.75 -3.18
C ALA A 62 5.74 -3.99 -2.68
N ALA A 63 5.55 -4.94 -1.75
CA ALA A 63 4.25 -5.18 -1.13
C ALA A 63 3.79 -3.99 -0.27
N ALA A 64 4.70 -3.37 0.49
CA ALA A 64 4.39 -2.20 1.32
C ALA A 64 4.07 -0.96 0.47
N GLU A 65 4.80 -0.73 -0.62
CA GLU A 65 4.54 0.34 -1.57
C GLU A 65 3.18 0.14 -2.26
N ALA A 66 2.86 -1.09 -2.68
CA ALA A 66 1.56 -1.40 -3.26
C ALA A 66 0.39 -1.15 -2.28
N ASP A 67 0.53 -1.52 -1.01
CA ASP A 67 -0.50 -1.28 0.01
C ASP A 67 -0.67 0.22 0.32
N MET A 68 0.45 0.97 0.39
CA MET A 68 0.41 2.43 0.55
C MET A 68 -0.31 3.11 -0.61
N GLU A 69 0.04 2.73 -1.84
CA GLU A 69 -0.54 3.30 -3.04
C GLU A 69 -2.03 2.98 -3.17
N SER A 70 -2.43 1.75 -2.83
CA SER A 70 -3.84 1.34 -2.79
C SER A 70 -4.64 2.22 -1.82
N LYS A 71 -4.13 2.44 -0.61
CA LYS A 71 -4.78 3.30 0.39
C LYS A 71 -4.85 4.77 -0.06
N ARG A 72 -3.80 5.27 -0.71
CA ARG A 72 -3.78 6.62 -1.28
C ARG A 72 -4.88 6.79 -2.32
N LEU A 73 -4.94 5.89 -3.30
CA LEU A 73 -5.95 5.90 -4.36
C LEU A 73 -7.37 5.75 -3.81
N ALA A 74 -7.57 4.89 -2.80
CA ALA A 74 -8.86 4.75 -2.13
C ALA A 74 -9.27 6.06 -1.43
N GLY A 75 -8.35 6.73 -0.74
CA GLY A 75 -8.59 8.02 -0.10
C GLY A 75 -8.95 9.13 -1.11
N GLU A 76 -8.24 9.18 -2.24
CA GLU A 76 -8.54 10.09 -3.35
C GLU A 76 -9.92 9.82 -3.95
N GLY A 77 -10.26 8.56 -4.18
CA GLY A 77 -11.59 8.15 -4.65
C GLY A 77 -12.71 8.59 -3.71
N ILE A 78 -12.56 8.40 -2.40
CA ILE A 78 -13.54 8.84 -1.39
C ILE A 78 -13.66 10.38 -1.38
N ALA A 79 -12.54 11.10 -1.46
CA ALA A 79 -12.57 12.56 -1.50
C ALA A 79 -13.29 13.09 -2.74
N GLN A 80 -12.98 12.54 -3.91
CA GLN A 80 -13.64 12.90 -5.17
C GLN A 80 -15.13 12.53 -5.14
N GLN A 81 -15.48 11.36 -4.61
CA GLN A 81 -16.87 10.94 -4.42
C GLN A 81 -17.63 11.94 -3.53
N ARG A 82 -17.03 12.40 -2.42
CA ARG A 82 -17.65 13.40 -1.53
C ARG A 82 -17.91 14.73 -2.25
N ILE A 83 -16.96 15.18 -3.08
CA ILE A 83 -17.12 16.40 -3.87
C ILE A 83 -18.27 16.23 -4.88
N ALA A 84 -18.33 15.09 -5.58
CA ALA A 84 -19.39 14.79 -6.52
C ALA A 84 -20.77 14.77 -5.85
N ILE A 85 -20.89 14.16 -4.67
CA ILE A 85 -22.13 14.14 -3.87
C ILE A 85 -22.54 15.56 -3.47
N ALA A 86 -21.60 16.37 -2.95
CA ALA A 86 -21.89 17.74 -2.54
C ALA A 86 -22.37 18.61 -3.71
N ASN A 87 -21.74 18.45 -4.88
CA ASN A 87 -22.15 19.15 -6.10
C ASN A 87 -23.54 18.71 -6.57
N GLY A 88 -23.81 17.40 -6.59
CA GLY A 88 -25.13 16.87 -6.97
C GLY A 88 -26.22 17.35 -6.01
N LEU A 89 -25.94 17.38 -4.70
CA LEU A 89 -26.89 17.90 -3.72
C LEU A 89 -27.16 19.39 -3.91
N LYS A 90 -26.13 20.19 -4.21
CA LYS A 90 -26.29 21.61 -4.52
C LYS A 90 -27.22 21.81 -5.73
N GLU A 91 -27.01 21.04 -6.79
CA GLU A 91 -27.85 21.07 -8.00
C GLU A 91 -29.28 20.66 -7.68
N SER A 92 -29.50 19.59 -6.92
CA SER A 92 -30.84 19.18 -6.48
C SER A 92 -31.55 20.26 -5.65
N VAL A 93 -30.82 20.97 -4.77
CA VAL A 93 -31.41 22.08 -3.99
C VAL A 93 -31.75 23.28 -4.88
N GLU A 94 -30.94 23.58 -5.89
CA GLU A 94 -31.24 24.63 -6.87
C GLU A 94 -32.47 24.28 -7.72
N GLU A 95 -32.58 23.04 -8.21
CA GLU A 95 -33.75 22.56 -8.95
C GLU A 95 -35.03 22.59 -8.11
N VAL A 96 -34.98 22.13 -6.85
CA VAL A 96 -36.15 22.17 -5.94
C VAL A 96 -36.58 23.62 -5.66
N LYS A 97 -35.63 24.54 -5.49
CA LYS A 97 -35.94 25.97 -5.33
C LYS A 97 -36.57 26.58 -6.58
N LEU A 98 -36.18 26.14 -7.77
CA LEU A 98 -36.77 26.58 -9.04
C LEU A 98 -38.16 25.99 -9.26
N ALA A 99 -38.38 24.73 -8.82
CA ALA A 99 -39.66 24.02 -8.96
C ALA A 99 -40.71 24.44 -7.93
N MET A 100 -40.31 24.97 -6.77
CA MET A 100 -41.22 25.43 -5.72
C MET A 100 -41.30 26.95 -5.71
N GLU A 101 -42.38 27.51 -6.27
CA GLU A 101 -42.63 28.95 -6.32
C GLU A 101 -42.69 29.58 -4.90
N GLU A 102 -41.88 30.63 -4.75
CA GLU A 102 -41.91 31.78 -3.83
C GLU A 102 -41.97 31.61 -2.29
N HIS A 103 -42.26 30.44 -1.71
CA HIS A 103 -42.47 30.33 -0.24
C HIS A 103 -41.67 29.27 0.51
N VAL A 104 -40.75 28.55 -0.15
CA VAL A 104 -39.92 27.54 0.54
C VAL A 104 -38.55 28.11 0.85
N THR A 105 -38.24 28.26 2.14
CA THR A 105 -36.90 28.74 2.54
C THR A 105 -35.85 27.64 2.34
N SER A 106 -34.59 28.03 2.14
CA SER A 106 -33.48 27.07 2.08
C SER A 106 -33.43 26.15 3.32
N GLN A 107 -33.94 26.64 4.47
CA GLN A 107 -34.02 25.88 5.71
C GLN A 107 -35.05 24.74 5.61
N ASP A 108 -36.19 24.97 4.96
CA ASP A 108 -37.25 23.96 4.80
C ASP A 108 -36.81 22.84 3.84
N VAL A 109 -36.12 23.19 2.75
CA VAL A 109 -35.53 22.20 1.83
C VAL A 109 -34.47 21.35 2.54
N MET A 110 -33.62 21.97 3.36
CA MET A 110 -32.62 21.25 4.15
C MET A 110 -33.28 20.33 5.19
N ASN A 111 -34.33 20.80 5.88
CA ASN A 111 -35.07 19.97 6.84
C ASN A 111 -35.74 18.76 6.15
N MET A 112 -36.33 18.96 4.97
CA MET A 112 -36.89 17.88 4.17
C MET A 112 -35.81 16.88 3.73
N LEU A 113 -34.66 17.36 3.27
CA LEU A 113 -33.51 16.53 2.93
C LEU A 113 -33.01 15.70 4.13
N PHE A 114 -32.89 16.32 5.32
CA PHE A 114 -32.48 15.60 6.53
C PHE A 114 -33.46 14.49 6.90
N MET A 115 -34.76 14.73 6.77
CA MET A 115 -35.79 13.71 6.98
C MET A 115 -35.66 12.56 5.98
N THR A 116 -35.49 12.86 4.69
CA THR A 116 -35.28 11.83 3.65
C THR A 116 -34.01 11.00 3.94
N GLN A 117 -32.89 11.65 4.28
CA GLN A 117 -31.64 10.97 4.61
C GLN A 117 -31.77 10.10 5.88
N HIS A 118 -32.52 10.58 6.88
CA HIS A 118 -32.84 9.80 8.07
C HIS A 118 -33.59 8.52 7.68
N TYR A 119 -34.67 8.63 6.92
CA TYR A 119 -35.45 7.46 6.50
C TYR A 119 -34.68 6.50 5.59
N GLU A 120 -33.84 7.00 4.67
CA GLU A 120 -32.94 6.14 3.89
C GLU A 120 -31.96 5.37 4.77
N THR A 121 -31.42 6.03 5.80
CA THR A 121 -30.49 5.40 6.74
C THR A 121 -31.20 4.35 7.58
N VAL A 122 -32.43 4.63 8.05
CA VAL A 122 -33.28 3.64 8.72
C VAL A 122 -33.59 2.46 7.80
N SER A 123 -33.94 2.70 6.53
CA SER A 123 -34.21 1.64 5.55
C SER A 123 -33.00 0.75 5.31
N LYS A 124 -31.83 1.35 5.04
CA LYS A 124 -30.56 0.62 4.83
C LYS A 124 -30.13 -0.19 6.06
N LEU A 125 -30.40 0.34 7.26
CA LEU A 125 -30.11 -0.36 8.51
C LEU A 125 -31.08 -1.53 8.74
N GLY A 126 -32.36 -1.36 8.36
CA GLY A 126 -33.40 -2.39 8.42
C GLY A 126 -33.16 -3.56 7.47
N GLU A 127 -32.45 -3.36 6.35
CA GLU A 127 -32.07 -4.44 5.43
C GLU A 127 -31.05 -5.43 6.02
N ASN A 128 -30.17 -4.98 6.93
CA ASN A 128 -29.10 -5.81 7.51
C ASN A 128 -29.32 -6.17 8.98
N THR A 129 -30.34 -5.63 9.66
CA THR A 129 -30.59 -5.88 11.09
C THR A 129 -32.06 -6.13 11.36
N SER A 130 -32.40 -7.29 11.92
CA SER A 130 -33.77 -7.74 12.18
C SER A 130 -34.46 -7.07 13.38
N THR A 131 -33.74 -6.33 14.23
CA THR A 131 -34.34 -5.60 15.36
C THR A 131 -33.51 -4.35 15.69
N ILE A 132 -34.09 -3.16 15.49
CA ILE A 132 -33.47 -1.86 15.80
C ILE A 132 -34.32 -1.20 16.90
N PHE A 133 -33.75 -1.01 18.09
CA PHE A 133 -34.38 -0.21 19.15
C PHE A 133 -34.07 1.26 18.90
N MET A 134 -35.04 1.99 18.35
CA MET A 134 -34.93 3.43 18.11
C MET A 134 -35.78 4.16 19.16
N PRO A 135 -35.19 4.99 20.05
CA PRO A 135 -35.96 5.75 21.02
C PRO A 135 -36.70 6.88 20.30
N TYR A 136 -37.92 6.59 19.81
CA TYR A 136 -38.81 7.58 19.23
C TYR A 136 -39.48 8.38 20.35
N SER A 137 -38.93 9.56 20.63
CA SER A 137 -39.71 10.69 21.12
C SER A 137 -39.39 11.89 20.23
N PRO A 138 -40.37 12.69 19.80
CA PRO A 138 -40.13 13.90 19.00
C PRO A 138 -39.17 14.90 19.66
N ASP A 139 -39.08 14.86 20.99
CA ASP A 139 -38.16 15.66 21.82
C ASP A 139 -36.69 15.26 21.60
N ASN A 140 -36.41 13.96 21.42
CA ASN A 140 -35.05 13.46 21.24
C ASN A 140 -34.37 13.96 19.95
N VAL A 141 -35.12 14.33 18.91
CA VAL A 141 -34.55 14.84 17.65
C VAL A 141 -34.06 16.28 17.82
N GLY A 142 -34.81 17.12 18.56
CA GLY A 142 -34.39 18.46 18.93
C GLY A 142 -33.19 18.44 19.88
N ASP A 143 -33.20 17.53 20.85
CA ASP A 143 -32.08 17.32 21.77
C ASP A 143 -30.83 16.80 21.06
N LEU A 144 -30.97 15.86 20.11
CA LEU A 144 -29.85 15.41 19.28
C LEU A 144 -29.27 16.56 18.46
N GLN A 145 -30.11 17.42 17.88
CA GLN A 145 -29.66 18.58 17.10
C GLN A 145 -28.91 19.59 17.99
N MET A 146 -29.43 19.91 19.17
CA MET A 146 -28.75 20.78 20.14
C MET A 146 -27.44 20.16 20.65
N GLN A 147 -27.42 18.85 20.87
CA GLN A 147 -26.22 18.14 21.32
C GLN A 147 -25.14 18.10 20.24
N ILE A 148 -25.52 17.91 18.97
CA ILE A 148 -24.61 18.00 17.83
C ILE A 148 -24.07 19.43 17.69
N GLN A 149 -24.93 20.45 17.73
CA GLN A 149 -24.50 21.86 17.61
C GLN A 149 -23.58 22.30 18.76
N SER A 150 -23.92 21.94 20.00
CA SER A 150 -23.09 22.25 21.17
C SER A 150 -21.75 21.52 21.14
N SER A 151 -21.71 20.26 20.67
CA SER A 151 -20.45 19.53 20.48
C SER A 151 -19.57 20.18 19.40
N LEU A 152 -20.16 20.65 18.30
CA LEU A 152 -19.43 21.32 17.22
C LEU A 152 -18.85 22.66 17.71
N LEU A 153 -19.64 23.44 18.43
CA LEU A 153 -19.23 24.70 19.04
C LEU A 153 -18.14 24.49 20.11
N ALA A 154 -18.24 23.44 20.93
CA ALA A 154 -17.22 23.09 21.91
C ALA A 154 -15.89 22.71 21.25
N VAL A 155 -15.94 21.91 20.18
CA VAL A 155 -14.76 21.56 19.37
C VAL A 155 -14.13 22.80 18.73
N ASP A 156 -14.94 23.75 18.25
CA ASP A 156 -14.46 24.99 17.65
C ASP A 156 -13.85 25.95 18.69
N GLY A 157 -14.43 25.99 19.90
CA GLY A 157 -13.87 26.69 21.06
C GLY A 157 -12.52 26.11 21.51
N MET A 158 -12.39 24.78 21.53
CA MET A 158 -11.12 24.11 21.81
C MET A 158 -10.05 24.38 20.74
N LYS A 159 -10.43 24.41 19.45
CA LYS A 159 -9.53 24.78 18.35
C LYS A 159 -9.05 26.24 18.41
N LYS A 160 -9.88 27.16 18.91
CA LYS A 160 -9.49 28.57 19.11
C LYS A 160 -8.52 28.75 20.28
N ASN A 161 -8.68 27.98 21.37
CA ASN A 161 -7.77 28.07 22.52
C ASN A 161 -6.40 27.41 22.27
N THR A 162 -6.34 26.34 21.46
CA THR A 162 -5.06 25.71 21.07
C THR A 162 -4.24 26.54 20.08
N LYS A 163 -4.83 27.53 19.40
CA LYS A 163 -4.11 28.48 18.53
C LYS A 163 -3.58 29.73 19.25
N LYS A 164 -3.90 29.92 20.54
CA LYS A 164 -3.51 31.09 21.34
C LYS A 164 -2.45 30.80 22.41
N SER A 165 -1.94 29.56 22.49
CA SER A 165 -0.76 29.18 23.27
C SER A 165 0.37 28.76 22.34
#